data_AF-A0A2V0NQ93-F1
#
_entry.id   AF-A0A2V0NQ93-F1
#
_cell.length_a   1.000
_cell.length_b   1.000
_cell.length_c   1.000
_cell.angle_alpha   90.00
_cell.angle_beta   90.00
_cell.angle_gamma   90.00
#
_symmetry.space_group_name_H-M   'P 1'
#
loop_
_entity.id
_entity.type
_entity.pdbx_description
1 polymer ?
#
loop_
_entity_poly.entity_id
_entity_poly.type
_entity_poly.pdbx_seq_one_letter_code
_entity_poly.pdbx_strand_id
1 'polypeptide(L)'
;MAPKKEGPPKKKDGARPAKKARPTSVQDVVTAGKKGPGGPKAGRGPLTLQEIEKDRITQLAAKHWAPKPGVKPPPFDPAVVEGLYKSELGGGRPRGAPVKRVMLLEVSQYLEDYLWPNFDPEASGPAHVMSIVVMVNQKFREGVPAWTCFHTREDVFPGFIRRVLELRSPGGPPLQQHERTAFVLFVTNVFASLEDEMVRAQALRLVSLPLWHALSAGRLQLELHAQPALAKRWKALAKKEAKAAKEAAAKGGGAAAGHAPAPARPEAAFIPGLIDELLDGLAAADAVLASAAAAAAGGQANGGPAPMEGVQGAGAGEEAVGGEEEDGEEEEEEEESSGDESDEEKEEGQQEQQQQDAAATAEGAAAVCLPPAPRRRRGRRRRRGHV
;
A
#
# COMPACT_ATOMS: atom_id res chain seq x y z
N MET A 1 -32.51 69.71 -26.95
CA MET A 1 -33.28 68.58 -27.52
C MET A 1 -32.29 67.51 -27.94
N ALA A 2 -32.25 66.25 -27.53
CA ALA A 2 -32.84 65.39 -26.50
C ALA A 2 -31.91 64.13 -26.46
N PRO A 3 -32.15 63.06 -25.67
CA PRO A 3 -31.99 62.95 -24.22
C PRO A 3 -31.01 61.83 -23.79
N LYS A 4 -30.51 61.91 -22.55
CA LYS A 4 -29.83 60.80 -21.85
C LYS A 4 -30.86 59.72 -21.47
N LYS A 5 -30.59 58.46 -21.83
CA LYS A 5 -31.34 57.30 -21.33
C LYS A 5 -30.82 56.91 -19.94
N GLU A 6 -31.73 56.90 -18.97
CA GLU A 6 -31.54 56.36 -17.63
C GLU A 6 -31.50 54.83 -17.67
N GLY A 7 -30.52 54.23 -17.01
CA GLY A 7 -30.48 52.80 -16.69
C GLY A 7 -31.11 52.52 -15.32
N PRO A 8 -31.68 51.33 -15.08
CA PRO A 8 -32.45 51.02 -13.88
C PRO A 8 -31.56 50.87 -12.62
N PRO A 9 -32.15 51.01 -11.41
CA PRO A 9 -31.41 51.18 -10.16
C PRO A 9 -30.69 49.90 -9.69
N LYS A 10 -29.50 50.09 -9.11
CA LYS A 10 -28.69 49.07 -8.44
C LYS A 10 -29.50 48.38 -7.33
N LYS A 11 -29.67 47.05 -7.42
CA LYS A 11 -30.16 46.21 -6.33
C LYS A 11 -29.13 46.20 -5.19
N LYS A 12 -29.61 46.43 -3.96
CA LYS A 12 -28.87 46.30 -2.70
C LYS A 12 -28.18 44.93 -2.61
N ASP A 13 -26.91 44.95 -2.22
CA ASP A 13 -26.13 43.77 -1.85
C ASP A 13 -26.86 43.00 -0.74
N GLY A 14 -27.39 41.83 -1.11
CA GLY A 14 -27.84 40.84 -0.16
C GLY A 14 -26.62 40.25 0.55
N ALA A 15 -26.53 40.50 1.85
CA ALA A 15 -25.53 39.89 2.71
C ALA A 15 -25.48 38.36 2.52
N ARG A 16 -24.34 37.87 2.05
CA ARG A 16 -24.04 36.44 1.96
C ARG A 16 -23.94 35.88 3.38
N PRO A 17 -24.67 34.81 3.76
CA PRO A 17 -24.58 34.28 5.10
C PRO A 17 -23.16 33.75 5.36
N ALA A 18 -22.56 34.22 6.46
CA ALA A 18 -21.25 33.79 6.93
C ALA A 18 -21.21 32.26 7.05
N LYS A 19 -20.19 31.63 6.44
CA LYS A 19 -19.88 30.22 6.68
C LYS A 19 -19.67 30.04 8.18
N LYS A 20 -20.54 29.28 8.83
CA LYS A 20 -20.41 28.98 10.27
C LYS A 20 -19.07 28.29 10.51
N ALA A 21 -18.31 28.79 11.48
CA ALA A 21 -17.08 28.18 11.95
C ALA A 21 -17.35 26.73 12.39
N ARG A 22 -16.40 25.85 12.07
CA ARG A 22 -16.52 24.41 12.25
C ARG A 22 -16.16 24.04 13.70
N PRO A 23 -16.91 23.13 14.35
CA PRO A 23 -16.66 22.66 15.71
C PRO A 23 -15.18 22.28 15.95
N THR A 24 -14.52 22.88 16.94
CA THR A 24 -13.15 22.53 17.38
C THR A 24 -13.11 21.98 18.81
N SER A 25 -14.28 21.80 19.45
CA SER A 25 -14.44 21.27 20.80
C SER A 25 -15.47 20.15 20.85
N VAL A 26 -15.32 19.25 21.83
CA VAL A 26 -16.32 18.24 22.23
C VAL A 26 -17.71 18.86 22.40
N GLN A 27 -17.80 20.11 22.86
CA GLN A 27 -19.06 20.83 23.05
C GLN A 27 -19.76 21.20 21.74
N ASP A 28 -19.02 21.40 20.66
CA ASP A 28 -19.58 21.85 19.39
C ASP A 28 -20.20 20.68 18.58
N VAL A 29 -19.73 19.46 18.81
CA VAL A 29 -20.31 18.22 18.25
C VAL A 29 -21.66 17.88 18.91
N VAL A 30 -21.85 18.31 20.16
CA VAL A 30 -23.01 17.97 21.00
C VAL A 30 -24.27 18.75 20.64
N THR A 31 -24.13 19.97 20.14
CA THR A 31 -25.26 20.90 19.97
C THR A 31 -25.98 20.77 18.61
N ALA A 32 -25.41 20.03 17.65
CA ALA A 32 -26.01 19.84 16.32
C ALA A 32 -27.20 18.84 16.29
N GLY A 33 -27.41 18.07 17.36
CA GLY A 33 -28.38 16.96 17.40
C GLY A 33 -29.58 17.20 18.31
N LYS A 34 -30.36 18.26 18.10
CA LYS A 34 -31.64 18.43 18.82
C LYS A 34 -32.80 18.69 17.86
N LYS A 35 -33.51 17.60 17.48
CA LYS A 35 -34.97 17.58 17.26
C LYS A 35 -35.49 16.16 16.96
N GLY A 36 -36.48 15.72 17.74
CA GLY A 36 -37.42 14.63 17.43
C GLY A 36 -37.39 13.42 18.38
N PRO A 37 -38.51 13.06 19.06
CA PRO A 37 -38.59 11.89 19.92
C PRO A 37 -38.99 10.65 19.09
N GLY A 38 -38.15 9.62 19.07
CA GLY A 38 -38.44 8.31 18.50
C GLY A 38 -37.63 7.25 19.21
N GLY A 39 -38.29 6.15 19.62
CA GLY A 39 -37.77 5.12 20.54
C GLY A 39 -36.46 4.42 20.14
N PRO A 40 -35.92 3.55 21.03
CA PRO A 40 -34.54 3.13 20.99
C PRO A 40 -34.29 2.17 19.83
N LYS A 41 -33.62 2.65 18.78
CA LYS A 41 -32.88 1.79 17.84
C LYS A 41 -31.43 1.76 18.27
N ALA A 42 -30.99 0.60 18.75
CA ALA A 42 -29.59 0.33 19.03
C ALA A 42 -28.75 0.56 17.76
N GLY A 43 -27.69 1.36 17.90
CA GLY A 43 -26.48 1.22 17.07
C GLY A 43 -26.22 2.25 15.95
N ARG A 44 -26.98 3.33 15.80
CA ARG A 44 -26.70 4.37 14.77
C ARG A 44 -26.96 5.83 15.21
N GLY A 45 -27.00 6.10 16.52
CA GLY A 45 -27.09 7.47 17.03
C GLY A 45 -25.72 8.16 17.11
N PRO A 46 -25.66 9.50 17.00
CA PRO A 46 -24.45 10.25 17.36
C PRO A 46 -24.05 9.96 18.81
N LEU A 47 -22.74 9.91 19.10
CA LEU A 47 -22.25 9.64 20.46
C LEU A 47 -22.81 10.66 21.44
N THR A 48 -23.43 10.20 22.52
CA THR A 48 -23.84 11.08 23.62
C THR A 48 -22.62 11.40 24.50
N LEU A 49 -22.59 12.59 25.12
CA LEU A 49 -21.51 12.98 26.04
C LEU A 49 -21.24 11.93 27.13
N GLN A 50 -22.31 11.37 27.69
CA GLN A 50 -22.24 10.37 28.75
C GLN A 50 -21.63 9.04 28.27
N GLU A 51 -21.84 8.67 27.00
CA GLU A 51 -21.17 7.51 26.40
C GLU A 51 -19.68 7.77 26.20
N ILE A 52 -19.30 8.99 25.82
CA ILE A 52 -17.90 9.38 25.64
C ILE A 52 -17.17 9.35 26.98
N GLU A 53 -17.71 9.97 28.03
CA GLU A 53 -17.09 10.03 29.35
C GLU A 53 -16.85 8.65 29.98
N LYS A 54 -17.79 7.72 29.77
CA LYS A 54 -17.69 6.35 30.29
C LYS A 54 -16.82 5.44 29.43
N ASP A 55 -16.41 5.88 28.26
CA ASP A 55 -15.64 5.05 27.33
C ASP A 55 -14.23 4.78 27.83
N ARG A 56 -13.74 3.56 27.58
CA ARG A 56 -12.39 3.13 27.93
C ARG A 56 -11.30 3.99 27.26
N ILE A 57 -11.51 4.43 26.02
CA ILE A 57 -10.56 5.31 25.31
C ILE A 57 -10.45 6.64 26.04
N THR A 58 -11.58 7.23 26.43
CA THR A 58 -11.61 8.50 27.16
C THR A 58 -10.91 8.40 28.51
N GLN A 59 -11.10 7.29 29.23
CA GLN A 59 -10.40 7.03 30.49
C GLN A 59 -8.88 6.86 30.29
N LEU A 60 -8.47 6.16 29.22
CA LEU A 60 -7.06 6.02 28.87
C LEU A 60 -6.45 7.37 28.48
N ALA A 61 -7.18 8.18 27.70
CA ALA A 61 -6.76 9.53 27.34
C ALA A 61 -6.54 10.39 28.57
N ALA A 62 -7.54 10.46 29.46
CA ALA A 62 -7.44 11.17 30.73
C ALA A 62 -6.27 10.68 31.60
N LYS A 63 -5.88 9.41 31.49
CA LYS A 63 -4.77 8.84 32.24
C LYS A 63 -3.41 9.15 31.60
N HIS A 64 -3.28 9.10 30.29
CA HIS A 64 -1.99 9.01 29.60
C HIS A 64 -1.59 10.23 28.76
N TRP A 65 -2.52 10.94 28.12
CA TRP A 65 -2.16 12.01 27.17
C TRP A 65 -3.03 13.25 27.20
N ALA A 66 -4.27 13.18 27.68
CA ALA A 66 -5.14 14.33 27.71
C ALA A 66 -4.51 15.47 28.54
N PRO A 67 -4.45 16.70 28.00
CA PRO A 67 -3.77 17.80 28.66
C PRO A 67 -4.45 18.15 29.99
N LYS A 68 -3.65 18.21 31.06
CA LYS A 68 -4.08 18.62 32.39
C LYS A 68 -3.38 19.91 32.79
N PRO A 69 -4.11 21.00 33.06
CA PRO A 69 -3.50 22.27 33.46
C PRO A 69 -2.59 22.10 34.68
N GLY A 70 -1.33 22.51 34.54
CA GLY A 70 -0.36 22.50 35.65
C GLY A 70 0.19 21.11 36.03
N VAL A 71 -0.12 20.05 35.28
CA VAL A 71 0.36 18.69 35.57
C VAL A 71 1.23 18.19 34.42
N LYS A 72 2.45 17.74 34.72
CA LYS A 72 3.34 17.12 33.72
C LYS A 72 2.69 15.83 33.19
N PRO A 73 2.68 15.60 31.86
CA PRO A 73 2.21 14.34 31.31
C PRO A 73 2.96 13.14 31.91
N PRO A 74 2.28 12.01 32.12
CA PRO A 74 2.95 10.79 32.56
C PRO A 74 3.97 10.32 31.50
N PRO A 75 4.95 9.50 31.90
CA PRO A 75 5.91 8.94 30.95
C PRO A 75 5.19 8.11 29.88
N PHE A 76 5.75 8.12 28.67
CA PHE A 76 5.26 7.33 27.55
C PHE A 76 5.29 5.84 27.88
N ASP A 77 4.23 5.14 27.48
CA ASP A 77 4.10 3.69 27.65
C ASP A 77 3.76 3.05 26.29
N PRO A 78 4.73 2.39 25.64
CA PRO A 78 4.51 1.71 24.36
C PRO A 78 3.42 0.63 24.42
N ALA A 79 3.20 0.03 25.60
CA ALA A 79 2.19 -1.01 25.77
C ALA A 79 0.76 -0.48 25.60
N VAL A 80 0.54 0.82 25.85
CA VAL A 80 -0.75 1.48 25.61
C VAL A 80 -1.03 1.54 24.11
N VAL A 81 -0.02 1.89 23.31
CA VAL A 81 -0.15 1.95 21.84
C VAL A 81 -0.42 0.58 21.25
N GLU A 82 0.37 -0.42 21.66
CA GLU A 82 0.16 -1.83 21.29
C GLU A 82 -1.23 -2.34 21.69
N GLY A 83 -1.66 -2.00 22.91
CA GLY A 83 -2.96 -2.36 23.44
C GLY A 83 -4.10 -1.75 22.63
N LEU A 84 -4.06 -0.43 22.37
CA LEU A 84 -5.07 0.29 21.59
C LEU A 84 -5.10 -0.17 20.13
N TYR A 85 -3.94 -0.41 19.53
CA TYR A 85 -3.86 -0.89 18.16
C TYR A 85 -4.56 -2.24 18.01
N LYS A 86 -4.20 -3.20 18.86
CA LYS A 86 -4.83 -4.53 18.87
C LYS A 86 -6.29 -4.45 19.28
N SER A 87 -6.61 -3.72 20.35
CA SER A 87 -7.96 -3.73 20.95
C SER A 87 -8.97 -2.93 20.16
N GLU A 88 -8.62 -1.71 19.74
CA GLU A 88 -9.54 -0.72 19.19
C GLU A 88 -9.39 -0.49 17.69
N LEU A 89 -8.16 -0.58 17.16
CA LEU A 89 -7.87 -0.32 15.75
C LEU A 89 -7.92 -1.56 14.86
N GLY A 90 -8.15 -2.74 15.44
CA GLY A 90 -8.26 -3.99 14.69
C GLY A 90 -6.93 -4.67 14.38
N GLY A 91 -5.83 -4.22 14.99
CA GLY A 91 -4.48 -4.72 14.74
C GLY A 91 -4.39 -6.25 14.78
N GLY A 92 -4.00 -6.86 13.65
CA GLY A 92 -3.88 -8.31 13.50
C GLY A 92 -5.19 -9.10 13.51
N ARG A 93 -6.36 -8.43 13.45
CA ARG A 93 -7.68 -9.08 13.36
C ARG A 93 -8.22 -9.07 11.93
N PRO A 94 -9.11 -10.01 11.55
CA PRO A 94 -9.70 -10.01 10.21
C PRO A 94 -10.53 -8.75 9.90
N ARG A 95 -11.17 -8.17 10.92
CA ARG A 95 -12.01 -6.97 10.78
C ARG A 95 -11.27 -5.75 11.30
N GLY A 96 -11.37 -4.65 10.55
CA GLY A 96 -10.78 -3.37 10.94
C GLY A 96 -11.53 -2.65 12.05
N ALA A 97 -10.95 -1.53 12.46
CA ALA A 97 -11.46 -0.66 13.50
C ALA A 97 -12.93 -0.24 13.23
N PRO A 98 -13.84 -0.36 14.21
CA PRO A 98 -15.13 0.28 14.12
C PRO A 98 -14.95 1.81 14.05
N VAL A 99 -15.64 2.46 13.12
CA VAL A 99 -15.60 3.92 12.88
C VAL A 99 -15.68 4.73 14.19
N LYS A 100 -16.60 4.34 15.10
CA LYS A 100 -16.79 4.97 16.41
C LYS A 100 -15.52 4.99 17.28
N ARG A 101 -14.70 3.93 17.23
CA ARG A 101 -13.46 3.84 18.04
C ARG A 101 -12.38 4.77 17.51
N VAL A 102 -12.23 4.85 16.19
CA VAL A 102 -11.26 5.76 15.55
C VAL A 102 -11.64 7.23 15.79
N MET A 103 -12.94 7.55 15.71
CA MET A 103 -13.44 8.89 16.04
C MET A 103 -13.17 9.28 17.50
N LEU A 104 -13.35 8.35 18.45
CA LEU A 104 -13.05 8.62 19.86
C LEU A 104 -11.56 8.90 20.09
N LEU A 105 -10.67 8.19 19.40
CA LEU A 105 -9.23 8.45 19.46
C LEU A 105 -8.88 9.83 18.89
N GLU A 106 -9.54 10.23 17.79
CA GLU A 106 -9.36 11.54 17.16
C GLU A 106 -9.78 12.67 18.11
N VAL A 107 -11.00 12.58 18.66
CA VAL A 107 -11.53 13.56 19.63
C VAL A 107 -10.65 13.65 20.87
N SER A 108 -9.99 12.57 21.26
CA SER A 108 -9.06 12.54 22.38
C SER A 108 -7.64 13.05 22.06
N GLN A 109 -7.40 13.54 20.84
CA GLN A 109 -6.09 14.02 20.37
C GLN A 109 -4.97 12.97 20.47
N TYR A 110 -5.31 11.71 20.20
CA TYR A 110 -4.37 10.58 20.33
C TYR A 110 -3.12 10.73 19.44
N LEU A 111 -3.26 11.34 18.25
CA LEU A 111 -2.13 11.55 17.35
C LEU A 111 -1.19 12.63 17.88
N GLU A 112 -1.74 13.78 18.22
CA GLU A 112 -1.00 14.99 18.58
C GLU A 112 -0.37 14.90 19.97
N ASP A 113 -1.08 14.32 20.93
CA ASP A 113 -0.66 14.33 22.33
C ASP A 113 0.05 13.05 22.76
N TYR A 114 -0.09 11.95 22.01
CA TYR A 114 0.48 10.66 22.42
C TYR A 114 1.33 9.96 21.36
N LEU A 115 0.83 9.81 20.12
CA LEU A 115 1.56 9.05 19.11
C LEU A 115 2.77 9.81 18.59
N TRP A 116 2.58 11.02 18.07
CA TRP A 116 3.62 11.75 17.36
C TRP A 116 4.75 12.27 18.26
N PRO A 117 4.47 12.85 19.45
CA PRO A 117 5.55 13.29 20.35
C PRO A 117 6.45 12.15 20.83
N ASN A 118 5.94 10.92 20.85
CA ASN A 118 6.65 9.74 21.34
C ASN A 118 7.08 8.77 20.23
N PHE A 119 6.93 9.16 18.96
CA PHE A 119 7.41 8.35 17.85
C PHE A 119 8.94 8.43 17.73
N ASP A 120 9.56 7.27 17.54
CA ASP A 120 10.99 7.11 17.30
C ASP A 120 11.16 6.14 16.10
N PRO A 121 11.80 6.57 15.00
CA PRO A 121 12.00 5.72 13.82
C PRO A 121 12.72 4.41 14.10
N GLU A 122 13.59 4.35 15.11
CA GLU A 122 14.42 3.18 15.42
C GLU A 122 13.78 2.29 16.50
N ALA A 123 13.01 2.87 17.43
CA ALA A 123 12.42 2.12 18.55
C ALA A 123 10.93 1.78 18.36
N SER A 124 10.18 2.53 17.55
CA SER A 124 8.75 2.34 17.38
C SER A 124 8.42 1.06 16.58
N GLY A 125 7.60 0.21 17.19
CA GLY A 125 7.07 -1.00 16.56
C GLY A 125 6.00 -0.73 15.50
N PRO A 126 5.61 -1.76 14.70
CA PRO A 126 4.61 -1.62 13.64
C PRO A 126 3.25 -1.09 14.10
N ALA A 127 2.81 -1.44 15.31
CA ALA A 127 1.55 -0.96 15.88
C ALA A 127 1.50 0.56 16.01
N HIS A 128 2.63 1.18 16.35
CA HIS A 128 2.75 2.64 16.49
C HIS A 128 2.66 3.30 15.11
N VAL A 129 3.40 2.78 14.13
CA VAL A 129 3.37 3.26 12.74
C VAL A 129 1.96 3.16 12.16
N MET A 130 1.33 1.99 12.30
CA MET A 130 -0.04 1.77 11.79
C MET A 130 -1.08 2.62 12.52
N SER A 131 -0.91 2.86 13.82
CA SER A 131 -1.79 3.76 14.56
C SER A 131 -1.73 5.18 14.01
N ILE A 132 -0.53 5.71 13.72
CA ILE A 132 -0.35 7.03 13.09
C ILE A 132 -1.03 7.06 11.72
N VAL A 133 -0.79 6.05 10.88
CA VAL A 133 -1.42 5.88 9.56
C VAL A 133 -2.95 5.98 9.64
N VAL A 134 -3.56 5.24 10.58
CA VAL A 134 -5.02 5.25 10.78
C VAL A 134 -5.52 6.61 11.26
N MET A 135 -4.81 7.27 12.18
CA MET A 135 -5.20 8.59 12.67
C MET A 135 -5.10 9.68 11.60
N VAL A 136 -4.06 9.65 10.76
CA VAL A 136 -3.93 10.57 9.61
C VAL A 136 -5.10 10.37 8.64
N ASN A 137 -5.41 9.12 8.28
CA ASN A 137 -6.57 8.82 7.43
C ASN A 137 -7.88 9.30 8.04
N GLN A 138 -8.04 9.19 9.36
CA GLN A 138 -9.22 9.70 10.05
C GLN A 138 -9.35 11.22 9.89
N LYS A 139 -8.24 11.96 10.01
CA LYS A 139 -8.22 13.41 9.84
C LYS A 139 -8.61 13.83 8.43
N PHE A 140 -8.11 13.15 7.41
CA PHE A 140 -8.55 13.35 6.03
C PHE A 140 -10.03 13.06 5.83
N ARG A 141 -10.52 11.95 6.40
CA ARG A 141 -11.95 11.59 6.33
C ARG A 141 -12.85 12.64 6.97
N GLU A 142 -12.36 13.29 8.02
CA GLU A 142 -13.05 14.40 8.67
C GLU A 142 -12.75 15.76 8.05
N GLY A 143 -11.86 15.87 7.06
CA GLY A 143 -11.50 17.16 6.45
C GLY A 143 -10.91 18.16 7.46
N VAL A 144 -10.15 17.67 8.45
CA VAL A 144 -9.36 18.50 9.37
C VAL A 144 -7.88 18.47 8.95
N PRO A 145 -7.08 19.49 9.29
CA PRO A 145 -5.65 19.51 8.94
C PRO A 145 -4.92 18.27 9.49
N ALA A 146 -4.41 17.43 8.59
CA ALA A 146 -3.77 16.17 8.95
C ALA A 146 -2.27 16.33 9.25
N TRP A 147 -1.59 17.22 8.51
CA TRP A 147 -0.13 17.35 8.54
C TRP A 147 0.39 18.32 9.60
N THR A 148 -0.45 19.23 10.10
CA THR A 148 -0.05 20.33 10.99
C THR A 148 0.71 19.86 12.22
N CYS A 149 0.33 18.72 12.82
CA CYS A 149 1.00 18.20 14.01
C CYS A 149 2.44 17.71 13.75
N PHE A 150 2.74 17.26 12.52
CA PHE A 150 4.04 16.71 12.16
C PHE A 150 5.13 17.79 12.05
N HIS A 151 4.76 19.04 11.77
CA HIS A 151 5.70 20.17 11.74
C HIS A 151 6.36 20.49 13.09
N THR A 152 5.87 19.91 14.18
CA THR A 152 6.53 19.99 15.49
C THR A 152 7.86 19.24 15.54
N ARG A 153 8.04 18.22 14.67
CA ARG A 153 9.22 17.33 14.61
C ARG A 153 9.52 16.90 13.16
N GLU A 154 9.68 17.86 12.26
CA GLU A 154 9.88 17.58 10.81
C GLU A 154 11.10 16.70 10.53
N ASP A 155 12.14 16.80 11.35
CA ASP A 155 13.37 16.01 11.26
C ASP A 155 13.12 14.50 11.37
N VAL A 156 12.06 14.11 12.08
CA VAL A 156 11.68 12.71 12.33
C VAL A 156 10.76 12.17 11.24
N PHE A 157 10.07 13.04 10.51
CA PHE A 157 9.07 12.66 9.50
C PHE A 157 9.62 11.79 8.36
N PRO A 158 10.83 12.03 7.81
CA PRO A 158 11.43 11.11 6.84
C PRO A 158 11.60 9.69 7.39
N GLY A 159 11.99 9.57 8.67
CA GLY A 159 12.09 8.28 9.37
C GLY A 159 10.74 7.60 9.52
N PHE A 160 9.67 8.36 9.80
CA PHE A 160 8.31 7.84 9.82
C PHE A 160 7.89 7.29 8.44
N ILE A 161 8.07 8.05 7.35
CA ILE A 161 7.71 7.57 6.01
C ILE A 161 8.52 6.32 5.63
N ARG A 162 9.81 6.26 5.97
CA ARG A 162 10.62 5.03 5.81
C ARG A 162 9.98 3.84 6.53
N ARG A 163 9.62 4.01 7.80
CA ARG A 163 8.97 2.96 8.61
C ARG A 163 7.59 2.56 8.06
N VAL A 164 6.85 3.49 7.47
CA VAL A 164 5.59 3.20 6.77
C VAL A 164 5.85 2.30 5.57
N LEU A 165 6.80 2.64 4.69
CA LEU A 165 7.14 1.84 3.50
C LEU A 165 7.64 0.43 3.88
N GLU A 166 8.40 0.32 4.98
CA GLU A 166 8.89 -0.95 5.53
C GLU A 166 7.78 -1.89 6.01
N LEU A 167 6.57 -1.39 6.30
CA LEU A 167 5.43 -2.25 6.66
C LEU A 167 5.08 -3.26 5.56
N ARG A 168 5.43 -2.94 4.31
CA ARG A 168 5.16 -3.77 3.12
C ARG A 168 6.42 -4.32 2.48
N SER A 169 7.60 -4.05 3.04
CA SER A 169 8.84 -4.64 2.53
C SER A 169 8.89 -6.15 2.80
N PRO A 170 9.65 -6.92 2.00
CA PRO A 170 9.89 -8.34 2.27
C PRO A 170 10.44 -8.54 3.70
N GLY A 171 9.79 -9.40 4.49
CA GLY A 171 10.12 -9.60 5.91
C GLY A 171 9.41 -8.65 6.89
N GLY A 172 8.54 -7.77 6.39
CA GLY A 172 7.64 -6.94 7.19
C GLY A 172 6.58 -7.75 7.97
N PRO A 173 5.84 -7.10 8.88
CA PRO A 173 4.79 -7.76 9.65
C PRO A 173 3.65 -8.25 8.74
N PRO A 174 2.97 -9.35 9.10
CA PRO A 174 1.80 -9.79 8.35
C PRO A 174 0.65 -8.80 8.53
N LEU A 175 0.31 -8.07 7.46
CA LEU A 175 -0.80 -7.12 7.45
C LEU A 175 -2.11 -7.78 7.00
N GLN A 176 -3.17 -7.52 7.76
CA GLN A 176 -4.56 -7.84 7.43
C GLN A 176 -5.09 -6.93 6.32
N GLN A 177 -6.14 -7.37 5.62
CA GLN A 177 -6.68 -6.64 4.47
C GLN A 177 -7.04 -5.18 4.79
N HIS A 178 -7.65 -4.93 5.95
CA HIS A 178 -8.02 -3.57 6.35
C HIS A 178 -6.79 -2.68 6.63
N GLU A 179 -5.69 -3.25 7.11
CA GLU A 179 -4.43 -2.53 7.36
C GLU A 179 -3.74 -2.20 6.03
N ARG A 180 -3.78 -3.13 5.07
CA ARG A 180 -3.33 -2.90 3.70
C ARG A 180 -4.13 -1.77 3.04
N THR A 181 -5.45 -1.76 3.17
CA THR A 181 -6.30 -0.67 2.67
C THR A 181 -5.99 0.65 3.36
N ALA A 182 -5.80 0.67 4.68
CA ALA A 182 -5.43 1.87 5.42
C ALA A 182 -4.07 2.42 4.98
N PHE A 183 -3.09 1.54 4.73
CA PHE A 183 -1.82 1.91 4.14
C PHE A 183 -1.99 2.60 2.78
N VAL A 184 -2.73 1.98 1.85
CA VAL A 184 -2.93 2.55 0.51
C VAL A 184 -3.63 3.90 0.60
N LEU A 185 -4.65 4.03 1.44
CA LEU A 185 -5.34 5.30 1.67
C LEU A 185 -4.39 6.38 2.22
N PHE A 186 -3.49 6.02 3.12
CA PHE A 186 -2.50 6.95 3.66
C PHE A 186 -1.53 7.41 2.58
N VAL A 187 -1.05 6.51 1.72
CA VAL A 187 -0.19 6.87 0.59
C VAL A 187 -0.94 7.76 -0.39
N THR A 188 -2.21 7.48 -0.68
CA THR A 188 -3.06 8.35 -1.50
C THR A 188 -3.12 9.76 -0.92
N ASN A 189 -3.30 9.88 0.40
CA ASN A 189 -3.30 11.16 1.10
C ASN A 189 -1.94 11.87 1.03
N VAL A 190 -0.83 11.14 1.11
CA VAL A 190 0.53 11.69 0.91
C VAL A 190 0.69 12.30 -0.48
N PHE A 191 0.30 11.59 -1.54
CA PHE A 191 0.38 12.10 -2.92
C PHE A 191 -0.67 13.17 -3.23
N ALA A 192 -1.78 13.21 -2.48
CA ALA A 192 -2.79 14.27 -2.59
C ALA A 192 -2.37 15.58 -1.87
N SER A 193 -1.28 15.55 -1.09
CA SER A 193 -0.82 16.68 -0.28
C SER A 193 0.55 17.22 -0.68
N LEU A 194 0.80 17.36 -1.98
CA LEU A 194 2.06 17.89 -2.49
C LEU A 194 2.24 19.39 -2.24
N GLU A 195 1.21 20.11 -1.80
CA GLU A 195 1.31 21.50 -1.36
C GLU A 195 2.17 21.64 -0.09
N ASP A 196 2.16 20.63 0.77
CA ASP A 196 2.97 20.59 1.99
C ASP A 196 4.41 20.20 1.66
N GLU A 197 5.39 21.03 2.04
CA GLU A 197 6.79 20.83 1.67
C GLU A 197 7.42 19.58 2.30
N MET A 198 7.12 19.31 3.57
CA MET A 198 7.63 18.16 4.30
C MET A 198 7.10 16.86 3.67
N VAL A 199 5.81 16.84 3.32
CA VAL A 199 5.17 15.68 2.66
C VAL A 199 5.68 15.52 1.22
N ARG A 200 5.70 16.60 0.43
CA ARG A 200 6.16 16.63 -0.97
C ARG A 200 7.57 16.07 -1.11
N ALA A 201 8.48 16.44 -0.21
CA ALA A 201 9.86 15.96 -0.24
C ALA A 201 9.98 14.43 -0.13
N GLN A 202 9.07 13.77 0.62
CA GLN A 202 9.05 12.32 0.72
C GLN A 202 8.27 11.67 -0.43
N ALA A 203 7.14 12.25 -0.82
CA ALA A 203 6.29 11.73 -1.90
C ALA A 203 7.02 11.69 -3.26
N LEU A 204 7.67 12.79 -3.65
CA LEU A 204 8.31 12.91 -4.95
C LEU A 204 9.51 11.96 -5.14
N ARG A 205 10.12 11.48 -4.05
CA ARG A 205 11.17 10.46 -4.12
C ARG A 205 10.66 9.15 -4.71
N LEU A 206 9.41 8.78 -4.39
CA LEU A 206 8.79 7.52 -4.80
C LEU A 206 8.33 7.50 -6.27
N VAL A 207 8.27 8.67 -6.91
CA VAL A 207 7.86 8.84 -8.32
C VAL A 207 8.95 9.55 -9.13
N SER A 208 10.20 9.39 -8.70
CA SER A 208 11.37 9.96 -9.37
C SER A 208 11.98 8.99 -10.37
N LEU A 209 12.96 9.44 -11.14
CA LEU A 209 13.63 8.63 -12.18
C LEU A 209 14.09 7.22 -11.72
N PRO A 210 14.61 6.99 -10.48
CA PRO A 210 14.85 5.65 -9.94
C PRO A 210 13.71 4.63 -10.10
N LEU A 211 12.45 5.07 -10.13
CA LEU A 211 11.29 4.19 -10.34
C LEU A 211 11.38 3.40 -11.66
N TRP A 212 12.08 3.95 -12.66
CA TRP A 212 12.26 3.30 -13.96
C TRP A 212 13.12 2.03 -13.90
N HIS A 213 13.78 1.73 -12.78
CA HIS A 213 14.40 0.42 -12.55
C HIS A 213 13.40 -0.74 -12.58
N ALA A 214 12.10 -0.46 -12.43
CA ALA A 214 11.04 -1.44 -12.54
C ALA A 214 10.57 -1.70 -13.98
N LEU A 215 11.01 -0.90 -14.96
CA LEU A 215 10.66 -1.13 -16.37
C LEU A 215 11.47 -2.32 -16.91
N SER A 216 10.88 -3.04 -17.86
CA SER A 216 11.65 -3.99 -18.68
C SER A 216 12.72 -3.25 -19.48
N ALA A 217 13.84 -3.92 -19.75
CA ALA A 217 14.99 -3.30 -20.44
C ALA A 217 14.59 -2.65 -21.77
N GLY A 218 13.83 -3.36 -22.61
CA GLY A 218 13.34 -2.82 -23.88
C GLY A 218 12.42 -1.62 -23.70
N ARG A 219 11.50 -1.64 -22.71
CA ARG A 219 10.64 -0.48 -22.45
C ARG A 219 11.43 0.72 -21.96
N LEU A 220 12.40 0.51 -21.09
CA LEU A 220 13.29 1.56 -20.60
C LEU A 220 14.05 2.23 -21.77
N GLN A 221 14.61 1.44 -22.68
CA GLN A 221 15.33 1.96 -23.85
C GLN A 221 14.43 2.85 -24.72
N LEU A 222 13.20 2.41 -25.01
CA LEU A 222 12.23 3.20 -25.78
C LEU A 222 11.94 4.55 -25.13
N GLU A 223 11.70 4.57 -23.81
CA GLU A 223 11.40 5.80 -23.07
C GLU A 223 12.61 6.76 -23.00
N LEU A 224 13.83 6.22 -22.85
CA LEU A 224 15.05 7.03 -22.83
C LEU A 224 15.39 7.58 -24.22
N HIS A 225 15.13 6.81 -25.28
CA HIS A 225 15.30 7.27 -26.67
C HIS A 225 14.32 8.42 -26.99
N ALA A 226 13.07 8.30 -26.57
CA ALA A 226 12.06 9.35 -26.74
C ALA A 226 12.39 10.64 -25.95
N GLN A 227 13.21 10.57 -24.90
CA GLN A 227 13.58 11.72 -24.07
C GLN A 227 15.09 11.77 -23.78
N PRO A 228 15.91 12.31 -24.70
CA PRO A 228 17.37 12.33 -24.58
C PRO A 228 17.91 13.04 -23.33
N ALA A 229 17.19 14.05 -22.83
CA ALA A 229 17.57 14.76 -21.60
C ALA A 229 17.50 13.85 -20.36
N LEU A 230 16.54 12.91 -20.32
CA LEU A 230 16.42 11.90 -19.27
C LEU A 230 17.46 10.80 -19.44
N ALA A 231 17.78 10.39 -20.68
CA ALA A 231 18.86 9.44 -20.95
C ALA A 231 20.20 9.85 -20.31
N LYS A 232 20.57 11.14 -20.43
CA LYS A 232 21.78 11.66 -19.77
C LYS A 232 21.73 11.54 -18.24
N ARG A 233 20.57 11.83 -17.63
CA ARG A 233 20.37 11.72 -16.18
C ARG A 233 20.38 10.26 -15.71
N TRP A 234 19.78 9.37 -16.49
CA TRP A 234 19.79 7.93 -16.24
C TRP A 234 21.20 7.35 -16.27
N LYS A 235 22.00 7.67 -17.30
CA LYS A 235 23.42 7.27 -17.38
C LYS A 235 24.22 7.74 -16.16
N ALA A 236 24.00 8.99 -15.72
CA ALA A 236 24.65 9.51 -14.52
C ALA A 236 24.22 8.80 -13.22
N LEU A 237 22.93 8.44 -13.12
CA LEU A 237 22.38 7.66 -12.01
C LEU A 237 22.99 6.26 -11.99
N ALA A 238 22.96 5.54 -13.12
CA ALA A 238 23.54 4.21 -13.25
C ALA A 238 25.03 4.19 -12.89
N LYS A 239 25.81 5.22 -13.30
CA LYS A 239 27.21 5.36 -12.92
C LYS A 239 27.41 5.54 -11.41
N LYS A 240 26.52 6.30 -10.74
CA LYS A 240 26.55 6.46 -9.27
C LYS A 240 26.23 5.14 -8.57
N GLU A 241 25.23 4.42 -9.05
CA GLU A 241 24.86 3.11 -8.51
C GLU A 241 26.00 2.10 -8.67
N ALA A 242 26.63 2.03 -9.84
CA ALA A 242 27.78 1.16 -10.08
C ALA A 242 28.97 1.50 -9.16
N LYS A 243 29.21 2.79 -8.89
CA LYS A 243 30.24 3.22 -7.93
C LYS A 243 29.90 2.80 -6.50
N ALA A 244 28.65 3.02 -6.07
CA ALA A 244 28.20 2.66 -4.73
C ALA A 244 28.24 1.15 -4.51
N ALA A 245 27.85 0.35 -5.51
CA ALA A 245 27.95 -1.10 -5.48
C ALA A 245 29.41 -1.58 -5.35
N LYS A 246 30.35 -0.97 -6.10
CA LYS A 246 31.79 -1.28 -5.98
C LYS A 246 32.35 -0.92 -4.60
N GLU A 247 31.97 0.23 -4.04
CA GLU A 247 32.39 0.63 -2.69
C GLU A 247 31.82 -0.29 -1.60
N ALA A 248 30.57 -0.74 -1.75
CA ALA A 248 29.96 -1.72 -0.84
C ALA A 248 30.66 -3.09 -0.93
N ALA A 249 31.00 -3.54 -2.14
CA ALA A 249 31.74 -4.79 -2.35
C ALA A 249 33.16 -4.74 -1.73
N ALA A 250 33.85 -3.60 -1.85
CA ALA A 250 35.17 -3.39 -1.27
C ALA A 250 35.19 -3.38 0.27
N LYS A 251 34.06 -3.07 0.92
CA LYS A 251 33.93 -3.03 2.39
C LYS A 251 33.53 -4.38 3.02
N GLY A 252 33.63 -5.47 2.26
CA GLY A 252 33.24 -6.82 2.71
C GLY A 252 31.77 -7.07 2.42
N GLY A 253 31.50 -7.58 1.20
CA GLY A 253 30.17 -7.88 0.70
C GLY A 253 29.34 -8.71 1.69
N GLY A 254 28.30 -8.09 2.20
CA GLY A 254 27.32 -8.68 3.12
C GLY A 254 26.36 -7.60 3.61
N ALA A 255 25.24 -8.02 4.19
CA ALA A 255 24.20 -7.15 4.75
C ALA A 255 24.73 -6.08 5.75
N ALA A 256 25.98 -6.21 6.21
CA ALA A 256 26.70 -5.22 7.02
C ALA A 256 27.07 -3.92 6.28
N ALA A 257 27.04 -3.88 4.94
CA ALA A 257 27.37 -2.67 4.18
C ALA A 257 26.19 -1.69 4.01
N GLY A 258 24.96 -2.06 4.41
CA GLY A 258 23.79 -1.18 4.38
C GLY A 258 23.35 -0.69 3.00
N HIS A 259 23.92 -1.23 1.91
CA HIS A 259 23.62 -0.82 0.54
C HIS A 259 22.66 -1.82 -0.12
N ALA A 260 21.39 -1.44 -0.26
CA ALA A 260 20.43 -2.19 -1.06
C ALA A 260 20.62 -1.85 -2.56
N PRO A 261 20.55 -2.85 -3.47
CA PRO A 261 20.52 -2.62 -4.92
C PRO A 261 19.38 -1.66 -5.28
N ALA A 262 19.60 -0.79 -6.28
CA ALA A 262 18.61 0.23 -6.66
C ALA A 262 17.18 -0.32 -6.89
N PRO A 263 16.97 -1.48 -7.57
CA PRO A 263 15.63 -2.05 -7.76
C PRO A 263 14.97 -2.52 -6.46
N ALA A 264 15.75 -2.89 -5.44
CA ALA A 264 15.24 -3.37 -4.16
C ALA A 264 14.91 -2.25 -3.16
N ARG A 265 15.26 -1.00 -3.49
CA ARG A 265 14.96 0.17 -2.66
C ARG A 265 13.49 0.56 -2.80
N PRO A 266 12.88 1.17 -1.78
CA PRO A 266 11.48 1.57 -1.85
C PRO A 266 11.21 2.55 -3.01
N GLU A 267 12.16 3.40 -3.40
CA GLU A 267 11.99 4.32 -4.53
C GLU A 267 11.78 3.62 -5.89
N ALA A 268 12.18 2.35 -6.02
CA ALA A 268 11.98 1.55 -7.23
C ALA A 268 10.94 0.44 -7.05
N ALA A 269 10.90 -0.21 -5.88
CA ALA A 269 10.05 -1.37 -5.62
C ALA A 269 8.64 -1.03 -5.15
N PHE A 270 8.41 0.17 -4.60
CA PHE A 270 7.17 0.49 -3.92
C PHE A 270 5.94 0.45 -4.82
N ILE A 271 5.92 1.23 -5.90
CA ILE A 271 4.77 1.30 -6.81
C ILE A 271 4.56 -0.01 -7.57
N PRO A 272 5.60 -0.65 -8.15
CA PRO A 272 5.44 -1.96 -8.79
C PRO A 272 4.90 -3.01 -7.81
N GLY A 273 5.44 -3.07 -6.59
CA GLY A 273 4.95 -4.00 -5.57
C GLY A 273 3.49 -3.78 -5.17
N LEU A 274 2.98 -2.54 -5.25
CA LEU A 274 1.54 -2.28 -5.08
C LEU A 274 0.71 -2.81 -6.25
N ILE A 275 1.23 -2.72 -7.48
CA ILE A 275 0.57 -3.24 -8.68
C ILE A 275 0.55 -4.77 -8.64
N ASP A 276 1.68 -5.40 -8.31
CA ASP A 276 1.79 -6.86 -8.22
C ASP A 276 0.82 -7.40 -7.17
N GLU A 277 0.76 -6.79 -5.97
CA GLU A 277 -0.20 -7.23 -4.94
C GLU A 277 -1.67 -7.03 -5.37
N LEU A 278 -1.96 -5.98 -6.13
CA LEU A 278 -3.31 -5.79 -6.68
C LEU A 278 -3.65 -6.90 -7.67
N LEU A 279 -2.74 -7.22 -8.60
CA LEU A 279 -2.93 -8.28 -9.59
C LEU A 279 -3.09 -9.65 -8.92
N ASP A 280 -2.26 -9.97 -7.93
CA ASP A 280 -2.38 -11.19 -7.12
C ASP A 280 -3.72 -11.26 -6.40
N GLY A 281 -4.18 -10.13 -5.84
CA GLY A 281 -5.46 -10.03 -5.16
C GLY A 281 -6.66 -10.26 -6.10
N LEU A 282 -6.58 -9.75 -7.33
CA LEU A 282 -7.60 -9.97 -8.36
C LEU A 282 -7.63 -11.43 -8.81
N ALA A 283 -6.47 -12.03 -9.09
CA ALA A 283 -6.38 -13.43 -9.47
C ALA A 283 -6.93 -14.37 -8.38
N ALA A 284 -6.64 -14.07 -7.11
CA ALA A 284 -7.19 -14.82 -5.98
C ALA A 284 -8.73 -14.68 -5.87
N ALA A 285 -9.27 -13.49 -6.13
CA ALA A 285 -10.72 -13.26 -6.13
C ALA A 285 -11.40 -14.03 -7.27
N ASP A 286 -10.83 -14.03 -8.46
CA ASP A 286 -11.34 -14.79 -9.61
C ASP A 286 -11.36 -16.29 -9.33
N ALA A 287 -10.32 -16.83 -8.70
CA ALA A 287 -10.28 -18.23 -8.29
C ALA A 287 -11.40 -18.59 -7.28
N VAL A 288 -11.69 -17.71 -6.33
CA VAL A 288 -12.79 -17.88 -5.36
C VAL A 288 -14.14 -17.85 -6.06
N LEU A 289 -14.35 -16.91 -6.99
CA LEU A 289 -15.59 -16.80 -7.76
C LEU A 289 -15.80 -18.02 -8.66
N ALA A 290 -14.75 -18.51 -9.32
CA ALA A 290 -14.79 -19.72 -10.13
C ALA A 290 -15.14 -20.96 -9.29
N SER A 291 -14.54 -21.11 -8.09
CA SER A 291 -14.86 -22.20 -7.17
C SER A 291 -16.32 -22.16 -6.69
N ALA A 292 -16.84 -20.97 -6.36
CA ALA A 292 -18.22 -20.80 -5.96
C ALA A 292 -19.20 -21.14 -7.10
N ALA A 293 -18.89 -20.75 -8.34
CA ALA A 293 -19.69 -21.09 -9.52
C ALA A 293 -19.71 -22.61 -9.78
N ALA A 294 -18.56 -23.29 -9.66
CA ALA A 294 -18.47 -24.75 -9.81
C ALA A 294 -19.28 -25.50 -8.74
N ALA A 295 -19.25 -25.02 -7.48
CA ALA A 295 -20.07 -25.60 -6.40
C ALA A 295 -21.57 -25.42 -6.65
N ALA A 296 -22.00 -24.28 -7.21
CA ALA A 296 -23.39 -24.05 -7.59
C ALA A 296 -23.85 -24.97 -8.74
N ALA A 297 -22.98 -25.23 -9.72
CA ALA A 297 -23.26 -26.14 -10.84
C ALA A 297 -23.32 -27.62 -10.40
N GLY A 298 -22.45 -28.05 -9.48
CA GLY A 298 -22.45 -29.41 -8.93
C GLY A 298 -23.63 -29.73 -8.01
N GLY A 299 -24.28 -28.71 -7.44
CA GLY A 299 -25.46 -28.86 -6.57
C GLY A 299 -26.78 -29.13 -7.30
N GLN A 300 -26.82 -29.02 -8.63
CA GLN A 300 -28.04 -29.25 -9.43
C GLN A 300 -28.18 -30.68 -9.97
N ALA A 301 -27.22 -31.58 -9.74
CA ALA A 301 -27.23 -32.93 -10.30
C ALA A 301 -27.91 -34.02 -9.43
N ASN A 302 -28.51 -33.68 -8.28
CA ASN A 302 -29.12 -34.68 -7.37
C ASN A 302 -30.64 -34.51 -7.20
N GLY A 303 -31.34 -34.32 -8.32
CA GLY A 303 -32.80 -34.27 -8.42
C GLY A 303 -33.31 -35.06 -9.61
N GLY A 304 -32.88 -36.33 -9.75
CA GLY A 304 -33.44 -37.26 -10.73
C GLY A 304 -34.67 -37.99 -10.17
N PRO A 305 -35.77 -38.14 -10.94
CA PRO A 305 -36.98 -38.83 -10.49
C PRO A 305 -36.77 -40.35 -10.42
N ALA A 306 -37.49 -41.00 -9.51
CA ALA A 306 -37.48 -42.45 -9.31
C ALA A 306 -37.96 -43.22 -10.57
N PRO A 307 -37.34 -44.36 -10.93
CA PRO A 307 -37.77 -45.18 -12.07
C PRO A 307 -38.62 -46.40 -11.65
N MET A 308 -39.13 -47.07 -12.69
CA MET A 308 -39.90 -48.34 -12.78
C MET A 308 -41.38 -48.07 -13.15
N GLU A 309 -41.95 -48.57 -14.24
CA GLU A 309 -41.77 -49.85 -14.93
C GLU A 309 -42.37 -49.79 -16.37
N GLY A 310 -41.86 -50.61 -17.30
CA GLY A 310 -42.75 -51.26 -18.29
C GLY A 310 -42.53 -51.06 -19.80
N VAL A 311 -42.03 -52.14 -20.42
CA VAL A 311 -42.46 -52.74 -21.72
C VAL A 311 -41.74 -52.33 -23.02
N GLN A 312 -41.39 -53.42 -23.73
CA GLN A 312 -40.64 -53.61 -24.96
C GLN A 312 -41.37 -53.15 -26.23
N GLY A 313 -40.61 -52.89 -27.31
CA GLY A 313 -41.15 -52.81 -28.66
C GLY A 313 -40.09 -52.49 -29.72
N ALA A 314 -39.94 -53.40 -30.69
CA ALA A 314 -38.96 -53.45 -31.77
C ALA A 314 -39.06 -52.32 -32.83
N GLY A 315 -38.03 -52.19 -33.67
CA GLY A 315 -38.19 -51.59 -35.01
C GLY A 315 -36.90 -51.10 -35.67
N ALA A 316 -36.63 -51.62 -36.88
CA ALA A 316 -35.45 -51.45 -37.75
C ALA A 316 -35.34 -50.10 -38.49
N GLY A 317 -34.20 -49.91 -39.19
CA GLY A 317 -33.98 -49.00 -40.35
C GLY A 317 -32.69 -48.18 -40.20
N GLU A 318 -31.59 -48.45 -40.93
CA GLU A 318 -31.20 -47.84 -42.24
C GLU A 318 -31.17 -46.29 -42.19
N GLU A 319 -30.20 -45.53 -42.67
CA GLU A 319 -29.14 -45.64 -43.69
C GLU A 319 -28.18 -44.42 -43.46
N ALA A 320 -26.87 -44.48 -43.75
CA ALA A 320 -26.15 -43.79 -44.85
C ALA A 320 -26.34 -42.24 -44.91
N VAL A 321 -25.40 -41.35 -45.26
CA VAL A 321 -24.06 -41.36 -45.88
C VAL A 321 -23.56 -39.89 -45.90
N GLY A 322 -22.23 -39.70 -46.01
CA GLY A 322 -21.56 -38.56 -46.70
C GLY A 322 -21.41 -37.25 -45.92
N GLY A 323 -20.32 -36.49 -46.01
CA GLY A 323 -19.12 -36.54 -46.85
C GLY A 323 -18.44 -35.16 -46.85
N GLU A 324 -17.11 -35.16 -47.00
CA GLU A 324 -16.22 -34.14 -47.64
C GLU A 324 -16.03 -32.78 -46.91
N GLU A 325 -14.79 -32.40 -46.53
CA GLU A 325 -13.71 -31.71 -47.31
C GLU A 325 -14.09 -30.24 -47.61
N GLU A 326 -13.30 -29.18 -47.43
CA GLU A 326 -11.95 -28.80 -47.90
C GLU A 326 -11.57 -27.45 -47.18
N ASP A 327 -10.32 -27.20 -46.79
CA ASP A 327 -9.37 -26.18 -47.35
C ASP A 327 -9.17 -25.01 -46.35
N GLY A 328 -8.01 -24.37 -46.16
CA GLY A 328 -6.77 -24.36 -46.95
C GLY A 328 -6.49 -22.94 -47.45
N GLU A 329 -5.98 -22.03 -46.60
CA GLU A 329 -5.50 -20.70 -47.03
C GLU A 329 -4.17 -20.33 -46.35
N GLU A 330 -3.14 -20.18 -47.19
CA GLU A 330 -1.82 -19.57 -46.93
C GLU A 330 -1.89 -18.08 -47.29
N GLU A 331 -1.26 -17.20 -46.52
CA GLU A 331 -0.95 -15.82 -46.97
C GLU A 331 0.49 -15.44 -46.62
N GLU A 332 1.01 -14.55 -47.47
CA GLU A 332 2.39 -14.44 -47.95
C GLU A 332 3.31 -13.56 -47.08
N GLU A 333 4.61 -13.84 -47.16
CA GLU A 333 5.69 -13.03 -46.60
C GLU A 333 6.09 -11.90 -47.58
N GLU A 334 6.15 -10.65 -47.11
CA GLU A 334 6.76 -9.53 -47.84
C GLU A 334 8.21 -9.29 -47.33
N GLU A 335 9.18 -9.46 -48.23
CA GLU A 335 10.57 -9.02 -48.06
C GLU A 335 10.73 -7.53 -48.44
N GLU A 336 11.28 -6.70 -47.53
CA GLU A 336 11.83 -5.38 -47.89
C GLU A 336 13.33 -5.26 -47.56
N SER A 337 14.09 -5.20 -48.65
CA SER A 337 15.32 -4.45 -48.97
C SER A 337 16.17 -3.81 -47.84
N SER A 338 17.44 -4.25 -47.83
CA SER A 338 18.64 -3.72 -47.17
C SER A 338 18.99 -2.24 -47.45
N GLY A 339 19.51 -1.55 -46.43
CA GLY A 339 20.28 -0.31 -46.54
C GLY A 339 21.34 -0.21 -45.43
N ASP A 340 22.57 0.10 -45.83
CA ASP A 340 23.84 0.28 -45.08
C ASP A 340 23.74 0.95 -43.68
N GLU A 341 24.04 0.20 -42.60
CA GLU A 341 24.37 0.75 -41.27
C GLU A 341 25.24 -0.25 -40.44
N SER A 342 26.25 -0.85 -41.05
CA SER A 342 26.78 -2.14 -40.56
C SER A 342 27.97 -2.10 -39.57
N ASP A 343 28.60 -0.95 -39.33
CA ASP A 343 29.89 -0.94 -38.60
C ASP A 343 29.87 -0.25 -37.21
N GLU A 344 28.98 0.72 -36.93
CA GLU A 344 28.87 1.32 -35.58
C GLU A 344 27.96 0.52 -34.63
N GLU A 345 26.85 -0.07 -35.12
CA GLU A 345 25.97 -0.93 -34.30
C GLU A 345 26.64 -2.23 -33.85
N LYS A 346 27.59 -2.75 -34.65
CA LYS A 346 28.34 -3.97 -34.29
C LYS A 346 29.30 -3.74 -33.12
N GLU A 347 29.84 -2.54 -32.95
CA GLU A 347 30.74 -2.23 -31.82
C GLU A 347 29.94 -1.94 -30.53
N GLU A 348 28.79 -1.26 -30.65
CA GLU A 348 27.92 -0.96 -29.50
C GLU A 348 27.22 -2.23 -28.98
N GLY A 349 26.74 -3.10 -29.88
CA GLY A 349 26.17 -4.40 -29.52
C GLY A 349 27.17 -5.36 -28.88
N GLN A 350 28.45 -5.32 -29.29
CA GLN A 350 29.50 -6.13 -28.67
C GLN A 350 29.87 -5.65 -27.26
N GLN A 351 29.89 -4.33 -27.01
CA GLN A 351 30.11 -3.81 -25.65
C GLN A 351 28.92 -4.06 -24.72
N GLU A 352 27.70 -4.06 -25.24
CA GLU A 352 26.49 -4.31 -24.46
C GLU A 352 26.32 -5.81 -24.15
N GLN A 353 26.60 -6.72 -25.10
CA GLN A 353 26.64 -8.16 -24.88
C GLN A 353 27.72 -8.54 -23.84
N GLN A 354 28.89 -7.90 -23.90
CA GLN A 354 29.98 -8.17 -22.96
C GLN A 354 29.68 -7.66 -21.53
N GLN A 355 28.83 -6.64 -21.38
CA GLN A 355 28.30 -6.24 -20.07
C GLN A 355 27.18 -7.15 -19.55
N GLN A 356 26.36 -7.70 -20.44
CA GLN A 356 25.29 -8.65 -20.10
C GLN A 356 25.86 -10.02 -19.68
N ASP A 357 26.86 -10.53 -20.40
CA ASP A 357 27.53 -11.80 -20.06
C ASP A 357 28.29 -11.70 -18.72
N ALA A 358 28.85 -10.53 -18.41
CA ALA A 358 29.47 -10.28 -17.12
C ALA A 358 28.45 -10.25 -15.96
N ALA A 359 27.23 -9.77 -16.20
CA ALA A 359 26.15 -9.76 -15.21
C ALA A 359 25.57 -11.16 -14.97
N ALA A 360 25.36 -11.95 -16.02
CA ALA A 360 24.88 -13.33 -15.91
C ALA A 360 25.91 -14.24 -15.20
N THR A 361 27.20 -14.03 -15.45
CA THR A 361 28.29 -14.78 -14.79
C THR A 361 28.37 -14.46 -13.28
N ALA A 362 28.05 -13.22 -12.88
CA ALA A 362 28.00 -12.81 -11.48
C ALA A 362 26.81 -13.42 -10.71
N GLU A 363 25.65 -13.58 -11.37
CA GLU A 363 24.48 -14.27 -10.80
C GLU A 363 24.72 -15.78 -10.65
N GLY A 364 25.34 -16.41 -11.65
CA GLY A 364 25.66 -17.85 -11.61
C GLY A 364 26.67 -18.21 -10.51
N ALA A 365 27.65 -17.35 -10.23
CA ALA A 365 28.64 -17.57 -9.17
C ALA A 365 28.05 -17.46 -7.75
N ALA A 366 27.01 -16.63 -7.55
CA ALA A 366 26.33 -16.48 -6.26
C ALA A 366 25.48 -17.70 -5.90
N ALA A 367 25.00 -18.47 -6.88
CA ALA A 367 24.15 -19.65 -6.66
C ALA A 367 24.94 -20.92 -6.26
N VAL A 368 26.25 -20.99 -6.54
CA VAL A 368 27.06 -22.21 -6.36
C VAL A 368 27.82 -22.27 -5.02
N CYS A 369 27.89 -21.16 -4.26
CA CYS A 369 28.75 -21.07 -3.06
C CYS A 369 28.00 -21.06 -1.71
N LEU A 370 26.98 -21.92 -1.55
CA LEU A 370 26.41 -22.24 -0.24
C LEU A 370 26.86 -23.64 0.21
N PRO A 371 27.76 -23.79 1.21
CA PRO A 371 28.09 -25.11 1.75
C PRO A 371 26.91 -25.69 2.55
N PRO A 372 26.66 -27.02 2.50
CA PRO A 372 25.55 -27.62 3.22
C PRO A 372 25.75 -27.58 4.73
N ALA A 373 24.69 -27.20 5.46
CA ALA A 373 24.67 -27.09 6.92
C ALA A 373 25.01 -28.42 7.63
N PRO A 374 25.78 -28.40 8.74
CA PRO A 374 26.16 -29.63 9.44
C PRO A 374 24.97 -30.25 10.20
N ARG A 375 24.67 -31.51 9.89
CA ARG A 375 23.69 -32.35 10.58
C ARG A 375 24.09 -32.54 12.06
N ARG A 376 23.22 -32.12 12.99
CA ARG A 376 23.36 -32.37 14.44
C ARG A 376 23.39 -33.87 14.73
N ARG A 377 24.57 -34.41 15.08
CA ARG A 377 24.70 -35.75 15.68
C ARG A 377 24.18 -35.73 17.12
N ARG A 378 23.18 -36.56 17.41
CA ARG A 378 22.80 -36.97 18.77
C ARG A 378 23.98 -37.69 19.43
N GLY A 379 24.61 -37.05 20.41
CA GLY A 379 25.66 -37.63 21.24
C GLY A 379 25.14 -38.01 22.62
N ARG A 380 25.06 -39.32 22.89
CA ARG A 380 24.81 -39.93 24.20
C ARG A 380 25.80 -39.41 25.26
N ARG A 381 25.31 -38.90 26.39
CA ARG A 381 26.10 -38.78 27.63
C ARG A 381 26.38 -40.19 28.17
N ARG A 382 27.64 -40.59 28.22
CA ARG A 382 28.13 -41.71 29.03
C ARG A 382 28.79 -41.17 30.32
N ARG A 383 28.51 -41.85 31.42
CA ARG A 383 29.09 -41.72 32.77
C ARG A 383 30.55 -42.22 32.84
N ARG A 384 31.21 -41.84 33.95
CA ARG A 384 32.52 -42.24 34.57
C ARG A 384 33.55 -41.09 34.45
N GLY A 385 34.28 -40.64 35.47
CA GLY A 385 34.58 -41.14 36.82
C GLY A 385 36.11 -41.14 37.01
N HIS A 386 36.61 -40.56 38.12
CA HIS A 386 38.02 -40.39 38.57
C HIS A 386 38.90 -39.44 37.73
N VAL A 387 39.74 -38.57 38.31
CA VAL A 387 40.47 -38.55 39.60
C VAL A 387 40.16 -37.31 40.41
#